data_AF-A0A7I0K454-F1
#
_entry.id   AF-A0A7I0K454-F1
#
_cell.length_a   1.000
_cell.length_b   1.000
_cell.length_c   1.000
_cell.angle_alpha   90.00
_cell.angle_beta   90.00
_cell.angle_gamma   90.00
#
_symmetry.space_group_name_H-M   'P 1'
#
loop_
_entity.id
_entity.type
_entity.pdbx_description
1 polymer ?
#
loop_
_entity_poly.entity_id
_entity_poly.type
_entity_poly.pdbx_seq_one_letter_code
_entity_poly.pdbx_strand_id
1 'polypeptide(L)'
;MTVYANSLEVACKAQGNKVIAAFPDVCFTPPENPATPPGVPIPYPSFGFDSDTDKGTSTVKIGGQTITQKNKSYYTKTSGTEAGCATKKGIITSKNTGKEYAVAWSSNVKADGEPVNRMTDLSTNNHASPQGNTLTFPKLATGAGVIYSTEKCLIGSYDAIAAVCNDNGGEAHHIVPDKCFRTGSRANADVTSTRIANAPTLGEGVCICLSPDDHERIHEADREQIVTLGRPGLAKLKGKKLADAKAKLKAQGKLGVAPMSKITEATISCLDDLQDLNANCIKKAKEAVEEQQSAFGASQKGRTSNPLPGKEAKKTMKPPKPRK
;
A
#
# COMPACT_ATOMS: atom_id res chain seq x y z
N MET A 1 1.54 -4.39 -15.77
CA MET A 1 2.93 -3.99 -15.45
C MET A 1 3.06 -2.51 -15.76
N THR A 2 3.54 -1.72 -14.80
CA THR A 2 3.76 -0.27 -14.94
C THR A 2 5.10 -0.02 -15.63
N VAL A 3 5.16 0.96 -16.54
CA VAL A 3 6.39 1.29 -17.30
C VAL A 3 6.92 2.64 -16.85
N TYR A 4 8.24 2.72 -16.73
CA TYR A 4 8.96 3.88 -16.20
C TYR A 4 9.97 4.42 -17.22
N ALA A 5 10.15 5.74 -17.23
CA ALA A 5 11.18 6.46 -17.95
C ALA A 5 11.88 7.40 -16.96
N ASN A 6 13.21 7.30 -16.84
CA ASN A 6 13.99 8.05 -15.84
C ASN A 6 13.46 7.87 -14.41
N SER A 7 13.09 6.64 -14.05
CA SER A 7 12.49 6.29 -12.74
C SER A 7 11.14 6.95 -12.44
N LEU A 8 10.52 7.62 -13.42
CA LEU A 8 9.19 8.21 -13.31
C LEU A 8 8.21 7.46 -14.20
N GLU A 9 7.01 7.24 -13.69
CA GLU A 9 5.98 6.49 -14.39
C GLU A 9 5.59 7.18 -15.71
N VAL A 10 5.57 6.46 -16.83
CA VAL A 10 5.19 7.04 -18.13
C VAL A 10 3.69 7.32 -18.18
N ALA A 11 3.31 8.52 -18.64
CA ALA A 11 1.92 8.91 -18.78
C ALA A 11 1.26 8.21 -19.97
N CYS A 12 0.29 7.34 -19.71
CA CYS A 12 -0.46 6.62 -20.73
C CYS A 12 -1.82 6.14 -20.20
N LYS A 13 -2.83 6.00 -21.07
CA LYS A 13 -4.20 5.62 -20.67
C LYS A 13 -4.30 4.37 -19.80
N ALA A 14 -3.37 3.43 -19.96
CA ALA A 14 -3.36 2.19 -19.19
C ALA A 14 -2.85 2.36 -17.74
N GLN A 15 -2.26 3.51 -17.41
CA GLN A 15 -1.57 3.79 -16.15
C GLN A 15 -2.29 4.83 -15.27
N GLY A 16 -3.15 5.68 -15.83
CA GLY A 16 -4.12 6.48 -15.06
C GLY A 16 -3.55 7.75 -14.43
N ASN A 17 -2.54 8.33 -15.08
CA ASN A 17 -1.94 9.61 -14.71
C ASN A 17 -2.97 10.75 -14.80
N LYS A 18 -2.83 11.71 -13.90
CA LYS A 18 -3.80 12.79 -13.72
C LYS A 18 -3.19 14.05 -13.17
N VAL A 19 -3.73 15.19 -13.55
CA VAL A 19 -3.49 16.47 -12.88
C VAL A 19 -4.61 16.64 -11.88
N ILE A 20 -4.27 16.69 -10.59
CA ILE A 20 -5.24 16.78 -9.50
C ILE A 20 -5.27 18.21 -8.97
N ALA A 21 -6.47 18.79 -8.97
CA ALA A 21 -6.75 20.08 -8.36
C ALA A 21 -5.74 21.17 -8.75
N ALA A 22 -5.47 21.32 -10.06
CA ALA A 22 -4.73 22.46 -10.57
C ALA A 22 -5.48 23.74 -10.16
N PHE A 23 -4.91 24.46 -9.21
CA PHE A 23 -5.56 25.55 -8.52
C PHE A 23 -4.59 26.73 -8.35
N PRO A 24 -5.03 27.99 -8.55
CA PRO A 24 -6.38 28.38 -8.96
C PRO A 24 -6.61 28.27 -10.48
N ASP A 25 -7.72 27.68 -10.91
CA ASP A 25 -8.29 27.85 -12.25
C ASP A 25 -9.41 28.90 -12.17
N VAL A 26 -9.05 30.17 -12.38
CA VAL A 26 -10.01 31.28 -12.18
C VAL A 26 -10.98 31.34 -13.37
N CYS A 27 -12.25 31.06 -13.07
CA CYS A 27 -13.35 31.16 -14.02
C CYS A 27 -14.45 32.09 -13.49
N PHE A 28 -15.17 32.72 -14.41
CA PHE A 28 -16.29 33.61 -14.11
C PHE A 28 -17.58 32.82 -13.89
N THR A 29 -18.16 32.97 -12.70
CA THR A 29 -19.38 32.29 -12.28
C THR A 29 -20.56 33.24 -12.37
N PRO A 30 -21.70 32.84 -12.96
CA PRO A 30 -22.88 33.71 -13.03
C PRO A 30 -23.34 34.14 -11.63
N PRO A 31 -23.68 35.43 -11.41
CA PRO A 31 -24.26 35.87 -10.14
C PRO A 31 -25.68 35.31 -9.96
N GLU A 32 -26.09 35.02 -8.71
CA GLU A 32 -27.42 34.48 -8.42
C GLU A 32 -28.55 35.52 -8.62
N ASN A 33 -28.32 36.80 -8.29
CA ASN A 33 -29.11 37.98 -8.68
C ASN A 33 -28.62 39.25 -7.95
N PRO A 34 -28.72 40.47 -8.55
CA PRO A 34 -29.05 40.78 -9.94
C PRO A 34 -27.85 40.59 -10.90
N ALA A 35 -28.12 40.55 -12.20
CA ALA A 35 -27.21 40.12 -13.29
C ALA A 35 -26.07 41.10 -13.66
N THR A 36 -25.49 41.81 -12.70
CA THR A 36 -24.45 42.82 -12.93
C THR A 36 -23.41 42.69 -11.81
N PRO A 37 -22.15 42.26 -12.04
CA PRO A 37 -21.34 42.24 -13.28
C PRO A 37 -21.38 40.91 -14.07
N PRO A 38 -20.72 40.80 -15.25
CA PRO A 38 -20.81 39.65 -16.19
C PRO A 38 -20.26 38.30 -15.68
N GLY A 39 -20.01 38.19 -14.38
CA GLY A 39 -19.55 37.01 -13.67
C GLY A 39 -18.65 37.41 -12.50
N VAL A 40 -18.64 36.61 -11.44
CA VAL A 40 -17.72 36.74 -10.32
C VAL A 40 -16.50 35.85 -10.60
N PRO A 41 -15.26 36.36 -10.55
CA PRO A 41 -14.08 35.53 -10.73
C PRO A 41 -13.89 34.64 -9.49
N ILE A 42 -14.07 33.33 -9.65
CA ILE A 42 -13.95 32.34 -8.58
C ILE A 42 -12.82 31.37 -8.95
N PRO A 43 -11.87 31.09 -8.04
CA PRO A 43 -10.85 30.07 -8.27
C PRO A 43 -11.44 28.67 -8.09
N TYR A 44 -11.32 27.82 -9.11
CA TYR A 44 -11.78 26.44 -9.09
C TYR A 44 -10.61 25.45 -9.07
N PRO A 45 -10.76 24.27 -8.44
CA PRO A 45 -9.84 23.16 -8.64
C PRO A 45 -10.13 22.51 -10.00
N SER A 46 -9.11 22.40 -10.85
CA SER A 46 -9.23 21.82 -12.19
C SER A 46 -8.54 20.46 -12.27
N PHE A 47 -9.15 19.49 -12.94
CA PHE A 47 -8.67 18.11 -13.03
C PHE A 47 -8.51 17.67 -14.48
N GLY A 48 -7.43 16.95 -14.79
CA GLY A 48 -7.18 16.34 -16.09
C GLY A 48 -6.81 14.87 -15.95
N PHE A 49 -7.29 14.01 -16.83
CA PHE A 49 -7.11 12.56 -16.74
C PHE A 49 -6.59 11.99 -18.04
N ASP A 50 -5.59 11.12 -17.99
CA ASP A 50 -5.02 10.51 -19.19
C ASP A 50 -5.95 9.53 -19.91
N SER A 51 -7.05 9.10 -19.28
CA SER A 51 -8.02 8.16 -19.84
C SER A 51 -8.59 8.63 -21.18
N ASP A 52 -8.66 9.94 -21.39
CA ASP A 52 -9.14 10.56 -22.62
C ASP A 52 -8.01 11.06 -23.54
N THR A 53 -6.75 10.68 -23.30
CA THR A 53 -5.60 11.13 -24.11
C THR A 53 -5.87 10.98 -25.61
N ASP A 54 -5.69 12.05 -26.36
CA ASP A 54 -5.75 12.07 -27.82
C ASP A 54 -4.38 12.45 -28.39
N LYS A 55 -4.14 12.10 -29.66
CA LYS A 55 -2.89 12.34 -30.38
C LYS A 55 -1.64 11.83 -29.64
N GLY A 56 -1.77 10.69 -28.95
CA GLY A 56 -0.64 9.94 -28.42
C GLY A 56 0.11 9.15 -29.49
N THR A 57 1.07 8.32 -29.04
CA THR A 57 1.81 7.37 -29.88
C THR A 57 0.90 6.46 -30.71
N SER A 58 1.38 6.10 -31.90
CA SER A 58 0.77 5.12 -32.79
C SER A 58 1.46 3.75 -32.73
N THR A 59 2.79 3.71 -32.57
CA THR A 59 3.56 2.45 -32.63
C THR A 59 3.89 1.89 -31.26
N VAL A 60 4.41 2.72 -30.35
CA VAL A 60 4.76 2.29 -28.99
C VAL A 60 3.54 2.35 -28.09
N LYS A 61 3.21 1.24 -27.44
CA LYS A 61 2.02 1.12 -26.58
C LYS A 61 2.38 0.54 -25.23
N ILE A 62 1.73 1.02 -24.18
CA ILE A 62 1.79 0.43 -22.83
C ILE A 62 0.40 -0.10 -22.49
N GLY A 63 0.32 -1.38 -22.11
CA GLY A 63 -0.98 -2.03 -21.86
C GLY A 63 -1.92 -2.00 -23.07
N GLY A 64 -1.38 -1.98 -24.30
CA GLY A 64 -2.15 -1.85 -25.53
C GLY A 64 -2.66 -0.42 -25.81
N GLN A 65 -2.33 0.56 -24.97
CA GLN A 65 -2.79 1.93 -25.08
C GLN A 65 -1.67 2.91 -25.46
N THR A 66 -2.10 4.06 -25.98
CA THR A 66 -1.23 5.15 -26.43
C THR A 66 -0.58 5.91 -25.28
N ILE A 67 0.61 6.45 -25.53
CA ILE A 67 1.45 7.20 -24.59
C ILE A 67 1.35 8.70 -24.90
N THR A 68 1.33 9.54 -23.86
CA THR A 68 1.35 10.99 -23.99
C THR A 68 2.75 11.49 -24.39
N GLN A 69 2.81 12.33 -25.41
CA GLN A 69 4.05 12.85 -25.99
C GLN A 69 4.10 14.38 -26.00
N LYS A 70 5.31 14.91 -25.88
CA LYS A 70 5.62 16.34 -26.03
C LYS A 70 4.93 16.94 -27.25
N ASN A 71 4.24 18.06 -27.05
CA ASN A 71 3.65 18.93 -28.08
C ASN A 71 2.67 18.27 -29.07
N LYS A 72 2.32 16.99 -28.88
CA LYS A 72 1.39 16.27 -29.76
C LYS A 72 0.14 15.86 -29.01
N SER A 73 0.32 15.26 -27.84
CA SER A 73 -0.76 14.66 -27.09
C SER A 73 -1.38 15.63 -26.08
N TYR A 74 -2.64 15.41 -25.77
CA TYR A 74 -3.39 16.19 -24.78
C TYR A 74 -4.50 15.34 -24.18
N TYR A 75 -4.95 15.71 -22.98
CA TYR A 75 -6.20 15.20 -22.44
C TYR A 75 -7.33 16.05 -23.01
N THR A 76 -8.37 15.41 -23.53
CA THR A 76 -9.37 16.12 -24.35
C THR A 76 -10.21 17.09 -23.56
N LYS A 77 -10.42 16.82 -22.26
CA LYS A 77 -11.25 17.63 -21.39
C LYS A 77 -10.69 17.69 -19.96
N THR A 78 -10.89 18.84 -19.34
CA THR A 78 -10.69 19.05 -17.90
C THR A 78 -12.03 19.21 -17.18
N SER A 79 -12.07 18.91 -15.89
CA SER A 79 -13.27 18.99 -15.04
C SER A 79 -13.01 19.79 -13.76
N GLY A 80 -14.07 20.11 -13.02
CA GLY A 80 -14.03 20.83 -11.73
C GLY A 80 -14.30 22.34 -11.83
N THR A 81 -14.35 22.89 -13.04
CA THR A 81 -14.59 24.34 -13.27
C THR A 81 -15.90 24.63 -14.02
N GLU A 82 -16.77 23.64 -14.14
CA GLU A 82 -18.05 23.72 -14.87
C GLU A 82 -18.95 24.85 -14.39
N ALA A 83 -18.93 25.16 -13.09
CA ALA A 83 -19.70 26.27 -12.50
C ALA A 83 -19.25 27.65 -12.99
N GLY A 84 -18.00 27.79 -13.45
CA GLY A 84 -17.47 29.00 -14.08
C GLY A 84 -17.95 29.18 -15.52
N CYS A 85 -19.27 29.16 -15.73
CA CYS A 85 -19.91 29.12 -17.06
C CYS A 85 -20.43 30.47 -17.55
N ALA A 86 -20.12 31.59 -16.88
CA ALA A 86 -20.48 32.91 -17.38
C ALA A 86 -19.82 33.19 -18.74
N THR A 87 -20.26 34.22 -19.47
CA THR A 87 -19.86 34.49 -20.87
C THR A 87 -18.35 34.41 -21.10
N LYS A 88 -17.55 34.98 -20.18
CA LYS A 88 -16.08 34.95 -20.27
C LYS A 88 -15.46 33.61 -19.84
N LYS A 89 -16.11 32.78 -19.01
CA LYS A 89 -15.56 31.50 -18.48
C LYS A 89 -14.18 31.69 -17.84
N GLY A 90 -13.13 30.98 -18.27
CA GLY A 90 -11.77 31.15 -17.78
C GLY A 90 -11.21 32.54 -18.07
N ILE A 91 -10.55 33.13 -17.07
CA ILE A 91 -9.98 34.49 -17.15
C ILE A 91 -9.01 34.67 -18.33
N ILE A 92 -8.20 33.65 -18.63
CA ILE A 92 -7.22 33.63 -19.72
C ILE A 92 -7.85 33.04 -20.99
N THR A 93 -8.36 31.81 -20.92
CA THR A 93 -8.64 31.00 -22.12
C THR A 93 -10.06 31.12 -22.65
N SER A 94 -10.96 31.78 -21.91
CA SER A 94 -12.40 31.73 -22.16
C SER A 94 -13.00 30.32 -22.25
N LYS A 95 -12.39 29.34 -21.56
CA LYS A 95 -12.87 27.96 -21.42
C LYS A 95 -13.07 27.63 -19.94
N ASN A 96 -13.90 26.64 -19.65
CA ASN A 96 -14.13 26.09 -18.30
C ASN A 96 -14.02 24.55 -18.25
N THR A 97 -13.75 23.92 -19.39
CA THR A 97 -13.57 22.47 -19.53
C THR A 97 -12.64 22.18 -20.73
N GLY A 98 -11.68 23.06 -20.97
CA GLY A 98 -10.73 22.94 -22.07
C GLY A 98 -9.78 21.74 -21.92
N LYS A 99 -8.84 21.60 -22.84
CA LYS A 99 -7.85 20.50 -22.83
C LYS A 99 -6.85 20.64 -21.69
N GLU A 100 -6.13 19.56 -21.43
CA GLU A 100 -4.89 19.57 -20.64
C GLU A 100 -3.69 19.34 -21.57
N TYR A 101 -2.62 20.09 -21.35
CA TYR A 101 -1.36 19.89 -22.04
C TYR A 101 -0.21 19.80 -21.05
N ALA A 102 0.71 18.89 -21.34
CA ALA A 102 2.00 18.87 -20.68
C ALA A 102 2.93 19.95 -21.22
N VAL A 103 3.73 20.51 -20.32
CA VAL A 103 4.74 21.54 -20.59
C VAL A 103 6.15 21.13 -20.17
N ALA A 104 6.30 19.95 -19.57
CA ALA A 104 7.57 19.26 -19.35
C ALA A 104 7.47 17.80 -19.84
N TRP A 105 8.60 17.11 -20.02
CA TRP A 105 8.70 15.76 -20.57
C TRP A 105 10.08 15.16 -20.27
N SER A 106 10.30 13.88 -20.57
CA SER A 106 11.61 13.23 -20.50
C SER A 106 12.67 13.95 -21.35
N SER A 107 13.89 14.07 -20.84
CA SER A 107 15.01 14.66 -21.59
C SER A 107 15.59 13.73 -22.65
N ASN A 108 15.43 12.41 -22.50
CA ASN A 108 16.11 11.42 -23.34
C ASN A 108 15.27 10.20 -23.74
N VAL A 109 14.18 9.86 -23.02
CA VAL A 109 13.30 8.75 -23.40
C VAL A 109 12.25 9.25 -24.37
N LYS A 110 12.16 8.59 -25.52
CA LYS A 110 11.27 8.97 -26.61
C LYS A 110 10.44 7.78 -27.07
N ALA A 111 9.21 8.06 -27.49
CA ALA A 111 8.35 7.14 -28.23
C ALA A 111 7.95 7.82 -29.53
N ASP A 112 7.87 7.09 -30.64
CA ASP A 112 7.63 7.63 -31.99
C ASP A 112 8.43 8.91 -32.32
N GLY A 113 9.70 8.95 -31.88
CA GLY A 113 10.62 10.07 -32.10
C GLY A 113 10.43 11.28 -31.16
N GLU A 114 9.38 11.32 -30.34
CA GLU A 114 9.10 12.43 -29.43
C GLU A 114 9.32 12.07 -27.95
N PRO A 115 9.77 13.02 -27.11
CA PRO A 115 9.83 12.82 -25.67
C PRO A 115 8.51 12.39 -25.04
N VAL A 116 8.57 11.37 -24.18
CA VAL A 116 7.40 10.89 -23.43
C VAL A 116 7.11 11.77 -22.22
N ASN A 117 5.84 11.91 -21.89
CA ASN A 117 5.42 12.46 -20.60
C ASN A 117 5.46 11.43 -19.49
N ARG A 118 5.69 11.90 -18.27
CA ARG A 118 5.84 11.10 -17.07
C ARG A 118 5.08 11.71 -15.89
N MET A 119 4.97 10.94 -14.82
CA MET A 119 4.68 11.46 -13.48
C MET A 119 5.68 12.57 -13.13
N THR A 120 5.21 13.56 -12.38
CA THR A 120 5.85 14.83 -12.00
C THR A 120 6.18 15.80 -13.13
N ASP A 121 6.04 15.41 -14.41
CA ASP A 121 6.12 16.38 -15.50
C ASP A 121 4.98 17.40 -15.38
N LEU A 122 5.34 18.68 -15.50
CA LEU A 122 4.43 19.81 -15.39
C LEU A 122 3.43 19.85 -16.54
N SER A 123 2.22 20.27 -16.23
CA SER A 123 1.10 20.43 -17.15
C SER A 123 0.24 21.61 -16.78
N THR A 124 -0.61 22.03 -17.69
CA THR A 124 -1.57 23.12 -17.50
C THR A 124 -2.94 22.68 -18.01
N ASN A 125 -3.98 23.11 -17.32
CA ASN A 125 -5.37 22.75 -17.57
C ASN A 125 -6.17 23.86 -18.26
N ASN A 126 -7.34 23.46 -18.75
CA ASN A 126 -8.40 24.32 -19.27
C ASN A 126 -7.95 25.18 -20.47
N HIS A 127 -7.30 24.53 -21.42
CA HIS A 127 -6.71 25.15 -22.60
C HIS A 127 -7.72 25.58 -23.65
N ALA A 128 -7.45 26.72 -24.29
CA ALA A 128 -7.97 27.08 -25.62
C ALA A 128 -7.00 26.70 -26.77
N SER A 129 -5.89 26.03 -26.44
CA SER A 129 -4.81 25.56 -27.32
C SER A 129 -4.08 26.69 -28.08
N PRO A 130 -2.82 27.04 -27.73
CA PRO A 130 -1.95 26.39 -26.73
C PRO A 130 -1.99 27.02 -25.32
N GLN A 131 -2.75 28.10 -25.10
CA GLN A 131 -2.79 28.75 -23.78
C GLN A 131 -3.69 27.99 -22.81
N GLY A 132 -3.17 27.73 -21.61
CA GLY A 132 -3.89 27.19 -20.44
C GLY A 132 -4.42 28.29 -19.52
N ASN A 133 -5.44 27.98 -18.73
CA ASN A 133 -6.05 28.93 -17.79
C ASN A 133 -5.42 28.86 -16.38
N THR A 134 -4.68 27.79 -16.11
CA THR A 134 -4.03 27.49 -14.83
C THR A 134 -2.53 27.72 -14.88
N LEU A 135 -1.94 27.82 -13.69
CA LEU A 135 -0.50 27.65 -13.50
C LEU A 135 -0.08 26.20 -13.79
N THR A 136 1.23 25.96 -13.84
CA THR A 136 1.78 24.63 -14.03
C THR A 136 1.59 23.75 -12.80
N PHE A 137 1.05 22.56 -12.98
CA PHE A 137 0.89 21.54 -11.95
C PHE A 137 1.53 20.21 -12.39
N PRO A 138 2.09 19.42 -11.47
CA PRO A 138 2.66 18.12 -11.80
C PRO A 138 1.56 17.10 -12.14
N LYS A 139 1.82 16.24 -13.13
CA LYS A 139 1.04 15.01 -13.31
C LYS A 139 1.35 14.02 -12.19
N LEU A 140 0.34 13.36 -11.65
CA LEU A 140 0.43 12.32 -10.63
C LEU A 140 0.06 10.97 -11.24
N ALA A 141 0.76 9.90 -10.87
CA ALA A 141 0.40 8.53 -11.25
C ALA A 141 -0.80 7.99 -10.45
N THR A 142 -1.38 6.87 -10.88
CA THR A 142 -2.39 6.17 -10.08
C THR A 142 -1.76 5.63 -8.80
N GLY A 143 -2.32 6.00 -7.64
CA GLY A 143 -1.72 5.69 -6.33
C GLY A 143 -0.71 6.73 -5.83
N ALA A 144 -0.42 7.79 -6.60
CA ALA A 144 0.37 8.93 -6.14
C ALA A 144 -0.45 9.91 -5.26
N GLY A 145 -1.26 9.37 -4.35
CA GLY A 145 -1.91 10.15 -3.31
C GLY A 145 -0.85 10.58 -2.31
N VAL A 146 -0.58 11.89 -2.24
CA VAL A 146 0.40 12.54 -1.36
C VAL A 146 1.83 12.02 -1.59
N ILE A 147 2.75 12.90 -1.94
CA ILE A 147 4.19 12.57 -1.93
C ILE A 147 4.60 12.41 -0.46
N TYR A 148 4.35 11.24 0.11
CA TYR A 148 5.23 10.68 1.12
C TYR A 148 6.31 9.92 0.38
N SER A 149 7.56 10.21 0.75
CA SER A 149 8.80 9.54 0.36
C SER A 149 8.61 8.14 -0.23
N THR A 150 9.27 7.88 -1.36
CA THR A 150 9.31 6.59 -2.06
C THR A 150 9.96 5.44 -1.27
N GLU A 151 10.01 5.50 0.06
CA GLU A 151 10.37 4.37 0.92
C GLU A 151 9.39 4.18 2.11
N LYS A 152 8.07 4.19 1.89
CA LYS A 152 7.14 3.59 2.88
C LYS A 152 7.33 2.07 3.02
N CYS A 153 8.01 1.42 2.07
CA CYS A 153 8.23 -0.01 2.13
C CYS A 153 9.49 -0.37 2.90
N LEU A 154 9.40 -0.28 4.23
CA LEU A 154 10.46 -0.66 5.13
C LEU A 154 10.16 -2.04 5.70
N ILE A 155 10.91 -3.04 5.22
CA ILE A 155 10.81 -4.44 5.62
C ILE A 155 12.21 -4.91 6.00
N GLY A 156 12.30 -5.64 7.09
CA GLY A 156 13.58 -6.19 7.57
C GLY A 156 13.43 -6.74 8.97
N SER A 157 14.54 -7.11 9.58
CA SER A 157 14.56 -7.47 11.00
C SER A 157 14.15 -6.27 11.86
N TYR A 158 13.48 -6.50 12.98
CA TYR A 158 13.10 -5.45 13.94
C TYR A 158 14.27 -4.50 14.27
N ASP A 159 15.46 -5.04 14.58
CA ASP A 159 16.63 -4.23 14.92
C ASP A 159 17.11 -3.32 13.77
N ALA A 160 16.87 -3.73 12.53
CA ALA A 160 17.28 -2.98 11.36
C ALA A 160 16.31 -1.85 11.01
N ILE A 161 15.02 -2.03 11.33
CA ILE A 161 13.97 -1.13 10.82
C ILE A 161 13.25 -0.32 11.90
N ALA A 162 13.27 -0.73 13.16
CA ALA A 162 12.43 -0.12 14.19
C ALA A 162 12.70 1.38 14.38
N ALA A 163 13.98 1.78 14.45
CA ALA A 163 14.35 3.19 14.59
C ALA A 163 13.88 4.02 13.39
N VAL A 164 14.19 3.56 12.18
CA VAL A 164 13.82 4.26 10.93
C VAL A 164 12.29 4.32 10.77
N CYS A 165 11.57 3.27 11.16
CA CYS A 165 10.12 3.25 11.12
C CYS A 165 9.51 4.28 12.08
N ASN A 166 10.01 4.35 13.31
CA ASN A 166 9.57 5.32 14.31
C ASN A 166 9.87 6.76 13.88
N ASP A 167 11.05 7.00 13.30
CA ASP A 167 11.44 8.32 12.78
C ASP A 167 10.51 8.77 11.63
N ASN A 168 9.95 7.80 10.88
CA ASN A 168 8.96 8.03 9.84
C ASN A 168 7.51 8.14 10.39
N GLY A 169 7.32 8.13 11.71
CA GLY A 169 6.01 8.20 12.36
C GLY A 169 5.18 6.93 12.30
N GLY A 170 5.81 5.78 12.00
CA GLY A 170 5.20 4.46 11.99
C GLY A 170 5.62 3.59 13.17
N GLU A 171 5.13 2.35 13.19
CA GLU A 171 5.50 1.32 14.17
C GLU A 171 5.93 0.04 13.44
N ALA A 172 7.06 -0.54 13.85
CA ALA A 172 7.55 -1.79 13.28
C ALA A 172 6.74 -2.99 13.80
N HIS A 173 5.95 -3.59 12.91
CA HIS A 173 5.11 -4.75 13.20
C HIS A 173 5.85 -6.05 12.92
N HIS A 174 5.94 -6.97 13.88
CA HIS A 174 6.37 -8.36 13.61
C HIS A 174 5.28 -9.08 12.80
N ILE A 175 5.53 -9.37 11.53
CA ILE A 175 4.54 -10.03 10.66
C ILE A 175 4.18 -11.40 11.24
N VAL A 176 5.17 -12.22 11.61
CA VAL A 176 4.93 -13.38 12.46
C VAL A 176 5.24 -12.99 13.89
N PRO A 177 4.24 -12.96 14.80
CA PRO A 177 4.46 -12.45 16.15
C PRO A 177 5.55 -13.24 16.89
N ASP A 178 6.50 -12.54 17.53
CA ASP A 178 7.63 -13.15 18.28
C ASP A 178 7.18 -14.27 19.24
N LYS A 179 6.00 -14.12 19.86
CA LYS A 179 5.43 -15.14 20.76
C LYS A 179 5.33 -16.52 20.11
N CYS A 180 5.10 -16.60 18.80
CA CYS A 180 4.91 -17.85 18.06
C CYS A 180 6.16 -18.74 18.10
N PHE A 181 7.33 -18.13 18.23
CA PHE A 181 8.62 -18.82 18.22
C PHE A 181 9.10 -19.28 19.59
N ARG A 182 8.41 -18.92 20.69
CA ARG A 182 8.90 -19.16 22.05
C ARG A 182 7.91 -19.80 23.00
N THR A 183 8.48 -20.58 23.90
CA THR A 183 7.80 -21.27 25.02
C THR A 183 7.78 -20.46 26.32
N GLY A 184 8.58 -19.38 26.39
CA GLY A 184 8.73 -18.48 27.55
C GLY A 184 7.87 -17.22 27.49
N SER A 185 8.01 -16.35 28.50
CA SER A 185 7.42 -15.00 28.54
C SER A 185 8.20 -14.01 27.67
N ARG A 186 7.71 -12.77 27.52
CA ARG A 186 8.40 -11.71 26.76
C ARG A 186 9.77 -11.35 27.35
N ALA A 187 9.91 -11.43 28.67
CA ALA A 187 11.21 -11.25 29.34
C ALA A 187 12.27 -12.29 28.93
N ASN A 188 11.87 -13.37 28.26
CA ASN A 188 12.76 -14.42 27.77
C ASN A 188 12.81 -14.44 26.23
N ALA A 189 12.51 -13.33 25.55
CA ALA A 189 12.39 -13.30 24.10
C ALA A 189 13.66 -13.76 23.39
N ASP A 190 14.84 -13.46 23.94
CA ASP A 190 16.13 -13.79 23.31
C ASP A 190 16.86 -14.96 24.00
N VAL A 191 16.20 -15.61 24.97
CA VAL A 191 16.76 -16.78 25.65
C VAL A 191 16.58 -18.00 24.75
N THR A 192 17.65 -18.42 24.07
CA THR A 192 17.67 -19.53 23.09
C THR A 192 17.02 -20.80 23.62
N SER A 193 17.23 -21.13 24.90
CA SER A 193 16.67 -22.34 25.53
C SER A 193 15.15 -22.33 25.59
N THR A 194 14.48 -21.19 25.41
CA THR A 194 13.03 -21.05 25.40
C THR A 194 12.43 -20.95 23.99
N ARG A 195 13.26 -20.87 22.94
CA ARG A 195 12.82 -20.74 21.55
C ARG A 195 12.76 -22.09 20.84
N ILE A 196 12.05 -22.15 19.71
CA ILE A 196 12.12 -23.28 18.79
C ILE A 196 13.43 -23.21 18.00
N ALA A 197 13.93 -24.36 17.51
CA ALA A 197 15.19 -24.40 16.77
C ALA A 197 15.12 -23.53 15.51
N ASN A 198 16.22 -22.84 15.18
CA ASN A 198 16.35 -21.92 14.03
C ASN A 198 15.41 -20.71 14.04
N ALA A 199 14.70 -20.43 15.13
CA ALA A 199 13.81 -19.29 15.15
C ALA A 199 14.53 -17.97 15.44
N PRO A 200 14.17 -16.90 14.73
CA PRO A 200 14.77 -15.57 14.90
C PRO A 200 14.47 -15.03 16.29
N THR A 201 15.43 -14.37 16.93
CA THR A 201 15.21 -13.58 18.16
C THR A 201 14.17 -12.49 17.97
N LEU A 202 13.88 -11.73 19.03
CA LEU A 202 12.97 -10.60 18.90
C LEU A 202 13.47 -9.58 17.87
N GLY A 203 14.77 -9.28 17.93
CA GLY A 203 15.43 -8.33 17.04
C GLY A 203 15.53 -8.80 15.59
N GLU A 204 15.70 -10.11 15.38
CA GLU A 204 15.87 -10.73 14.05
C GLU A 204 14.54 -11.04 13.34
N GLY A 205 13.40 -10.97 14.04
CA GLY A 205 12.09 -11.28 13.46
C GLY A 205 11.75 -10.34 12.30
N VAL A 206 11.21 -10.87 11.20
CA VAL A 206 10.82 -10.04 10.05
C VAL A 206 9.67 -9.12 10.45
N CYS A 207 9.87 -7.83 10.16
CA CYS A 207 8.95 -6.76 10.44
C CYS A 207 8.62 -5.96 9.19
N ILE A 208 7.49 -5.26 9.26
CA ILE A 208 7.03 -4.27 8.28
C ILE A 208 6.68 -2.98 9.02
N CYS A 209 7.06 -1.84 8.45
CA CYS A 209 6.68 -0.55 9.00
C CYS A 209 5.25 -0.19 8.62
N LEU A 210 4.41 0.09 9.62
CA LEU A 210 3.00 0.43 9.44
C LEU A 210 2.68 1.79 10.06
N SER A 211 1.62 2.43 9.60
CA SER A 211 1.03 3.55 10.35
C SER A 211 0.47 3.05 11.69
N PRO A 212 0.28 3.92 12.69
CA PRO A 212 -0.33 3.53 13.97
C PRO A 212 -1.69 2.84 13.80
N ASP A 213 -2.51 3.34 12.87
CA ASP A 213 -3.85 2.79 12.59
C ASP A 213 -3.78 1.37 11.99
N ASP A 214 -2.93 1.16 10.99
CA ASP A 214 -2.74 -0.16 10.37
C ASP A 214 -2.05 -1.14 11.33
N HIS A 215 -1.15 -0.67 12.20
CA HIS A 215 -0.52 -1.47 13.25
C HIS A 215 -1.56 -1.98 14.27
N GLU A 216 -2.48 -1.13 14.72
CA GLU A 216 -3.56 -1.56 15.63
C GLU A 216 -4.47 -2.60 14.97
N ARG A 217 -4.89 -2.35 13.72
CA ARG A 217 -5.77 -3.24 12.96
C ARG A 217 -5.16 -4.62 12.76
N ILE A 218 -3.89 -4.69 12.37
CA ILE A 218 -3.25 -5.99 12.11
C ILE A 218 -3.04 -6.79 13.40
N HIS A 219 -2.80 -6.15 14.56
CA HIS A 219 -2.72 -6.86 15.84
C HIS A 219 -4.05 -7.54 16.22
N GLU A 220 -5.17 -6.91 15.88
CA GLU A 220 -6.50 -7.51 16.08
C GLU A 220 -6.70 -8.73 15.17
N ALA A 221 -6.43 -8.56 13.87
CA ALA A 221 -6.56 -9.62 12.86
C ALA A 221 -5.65 -10.83 13.17
N ASP A 222 -4.37 -10.59 13.45
CA ASP A 222 -3.40 -11.63 13.81
C ASP A 222 -3.86 -12.40 15.05
N ARG A 223 -4.36 -11.69 16.07
CA ARG A 223 -4.81 -12.32 17.30
C ARG A 223 -6.00 -13.23 17.06
N GLU A 224 -6.98 -12.80 16.27
CA GLU A 224 -8.16 -13.60 15.95
C GLU A 224 -7.79 -14.86 15.16
N GLN A 225 -7.03 -14.71 14.07
CA GLN A 225 -6.67 -15.81 13.20
C GLN A 225 -5.78 -16.84 13.92
N ILE A 226 -4.70 -16.38 14.57
CA ILE A 226 -3.73 -17.27 15.20
C ILE A 226 -4.36 -18.02 16.39
N VAL A 227 -5.13 -17.35 17.26
CA VAL A 227 -5.75 -17.99 18.43
C VAL A 227 -6.71 -19.11 18.00
N THR A 228 -7.41 -18.92 16.89
CA THR A 228 -8.34 -19.90 16.32
C THR A 228 -7.60 -21.18 15.92
N LEU A 229 -6.43 -21.08 15.30
CA LEU A 229 -5.58 -22.23 14.95
C LEU A 229 -5.18 -23.06 16.18
N GLY A 230 -4.97 -22.40 17.33
CA GLY A 230 -4.63 -23.05 18.60
C GLY A 230 -5.77 -23.75 19.33
N ARG A 231 -6.99 -23.66 18.81
CA ARG A 231 -8.23 -24.13 19.45
C ARG A 231 -9.06 -25.00 18.50
N PRO A 232 -8.45 -26.02 17.86
CA PRO A 232 -9.12 -26.80 16.82
C PRO A 232 -10.37 -27.48 17.37
N GLY A 233 -11.50 -27.29 16.69
CA GLY A 233 -12.79 -27.90 17.05
C GLY A 233 -13.46 -27.31 18.29
N LEU A 234 -12.96 -26.19 18.85
CA LEU A 234 -13.55 -25.58 20.05
C LEU A 234 -14.59 -24.49 19.78
N ALA A 235 -14.65 -23.93 18.57
CA ALA A 235 -15.44 -22.74 18.26
C ALA A 235 -16.94 -22.85 18.59
N LYS A 236 -17.52 -24.04 18.43
CA LYS A 236 -18.97 -24.30 18.65
C LYS A 236 -19.29 -24.89 20.02
N LEU A 237 -18.30 -25.15 20.87
CA LEU A 237 -18.49 -25.83 22.15
C LEU A 237 -18.69 -24.83 23.30
N LYS A 238 -19.58 -25.17 24.25
CA LYS A 238 -19.86 -24.37 25.46
C LYS A 238 -19.91 -25.26 26.71
N GLY A 239 -19.77 -24.65 27.90
CA GLY A 239 -19.91 -25.32 29.19
C GLY A 239 -19.01 -26.54 29.37
N LYS A 240 -19.55 -27.63 29.93
CA LYS A 240 -18.81 -28.87 30.22
C LYS A 240 -18.14 -29.48 28.97
N LYS A 241 -18.85 -29.49 27.83
CA LYS A 241 -18.30 -30.01 26.55
C LYS A 241 -17.03 -29.25 26.11
N LEU A 242 -17.00 -27.92 26.31
CA LEU A 242 -15.82 -27.12 26.02
C LEU A 242 -14.66 -27.43 26.98
N ALA A 243 -14.96 -27.58 28.28
CA ALA A 243 -13.97 -27.91 29.29
C ALA A 243 -13.31 -29.27 29.01
N ASP A 244 -14.11 -30.29 28.70
CA ASP A 244 -13.64 -31.64 28.38
C ASP A 244 -12.77 -31.66 27.11
N ALA A 245 -13.22 -30.97 26.06
CA ALA A 245 -12.47 -30.85 24.80
C ALA A 245 -11.13 -30.10 24.99
N LYS A 246 -11.13 -29.02 25.79
CA LYS A 246 -9.90 -28.30 26.16
C LYS A 246 -8.94 -29.19 26.95
N ALA A 247 -9.45 -29.95 27.92
CA ALA A 247 -8.64 -30.87 28.70
C ALA A 247 -7.99 -31.95 27.81
N LYS A 248 -8.76 -32.51 26.88
CA LYS A 248 -8.26 -33.48 25.89
C LYS A 248 -7.16 -32.88 25.00
N LEU A 249 -7.36 -31.69 24.44
CA LEU A 249 -6.35 -31.01 23.63
C LEU A 249 -5.10 -30.64 24.44
N LYS A 250 -5.27 -30.25 25.71
CA LYS A 250 -4.16 -29.95 26.63
C LYS A 250 -3.32 -31.20 26.89
N ALA A 251 -3.96 -32.34 27.17
CA ALA A 251 -3.29 -33.62 27.37
C ALA A 251 -2.55 -34.10 26.11
N GLN A 252 -3.09 -33.81 24.92
CA GLN A 252 -2.46 -34.12 23.63
C GLN A 252 -1.37 -33.13 23.21
N GLY A 253 -1.11 -32.07 24.00
CA GLY A 253 -0.16 -31.01 23.62
C GLY A 253 -0.56 -30.24 22.34
N LYS A 254 -1.86 -30.16 22.05
CA LYS A 254 -2.45 -29.47 20.87
C LYS A 254 -3.13 -28.16 21.22
N LEU A 255 -3.42 -27.90 22.50
CA LEU A 255 -4.04 -26.64 22.93
C LEU A 255 -3.01 -25.50 22.94
N GLY A 256 -3.31 -24.40 22.25
CA GLY A 256 -2.49 -23.18 22.24
C GLY A 256 -1.24 -23.26 21.38
N VAL A 257 -1.16 -24.24 20.47
CA VAL A 257 -0.11 -24.40 19.46
C VAL A 257 -0.70 -24.79 18.11
N ALA A 258 -0.02 -24.46 17.02
CA ALA A 258 -0.39 -24.84 15.66
C ALA A 258 0.87 -25.06 14.80
N PRO A 259 0.79 -25.76 13.64
CA PRO A 259 1.90 -25.84 12.70
C PRO A 259 2.39 -24.44 12.29
N MET A 260 3.71 -24.24 12.20
CA MET A 260 4.27 -22.95 11.81
C MET A 260 3.79 -22.51 10.42
N SER A 261 3.67 -23.43 9.46
CA SER A 261 3.10 -23.14 8.14
C SER A 261 1.71 -22.50 8.21
N LYS A 262 0.83 -22.99 9.09
CA LYS A 262 -0.51 -22.44 9.27
C LYS A 262 -0.51 -21.09 9.97
N ILE A 263 0.43 -20.86 10.88
CA ILE A 263 0.62 -19.56 11.52
C ILE A 263 1.08 -18.55 10.47
N THR A 264 2.09 -18.92 9.67
CA THR A 264 2.65 -18.10 8.58
C THR A 264 1.58 -17.74 7.55
N GLU A 265 0.81 -18.72 7.06
CA GLU A 265 -0.30 -18.48 6.14
C GLU A 265 -1.30 -17.46 6.70
N ALA A 266 -1.70 -17.61 7.97
CA ALA A 266 -2.64 -16.71 8.62
C ALA A 266 -2.09 -15.27 8.73
N THR A 267 -0.85 -15.11 9.22
CA THR A 267 -0.23 -13.78 9.39
C THR A 267 0.04 -13.07 8.07
N ILE A 268 0.45 -13.81 7.04
CA ILE A 268 0.66 -13.26 5.69
C ILE A 268 -0.66 -12.80 5.09
N SER A 269 -1.77 -13.53 5.35
CA SER A 269 -3.09 -13.13 4.85
C SER A 269 -3.59 -11.83 5.48
N CYS A 270 -3.23 -11.55 6.74
CA CYS A 270 -3.59 -10.30 7.41
C CYS A 270 -2.95 -9.06 6.77
N LEU A 271 -1.89 -9.22 5.95
CA LEU A 271 -1.28 -8.11 5.22
C LEU A 271 -2.12 -7.62 4.03
N ASP A 272 -3.05 -8.43 3.52
CA ASP A 272 -3.87 -8.07 2.36
C ASP A 272 -4.93 -7.00 2.68
N ASP A 273 -5.24 -6.81 3.96
CA ASP A 273 -6.22 -5.83 4.45
C ASP A 273 -5.60 -4.45 4.77
N LEU A 274 -4.27 -4.30 4.58
CA LEU A 274 -3.54 -3.05 4.86
C LEU A 274 -3.86 -1.98 3.81
N GLN A 275 -4.06 -0.74 4.27
CA GLN A 275 -4.56 0.35 3.43
C GLN A 275 -3.43 1.29 3.01
N ASP A 276 -2.36 1.39 3.81
CA ASP A 276 -1.31 2.39 3.62
C ASP A 276 -0.10 1.90 2.80
N LEU A 277 -0.10 0.63 2.37
CA LEU A 277 1.00 0.00 1.64
C LEU A 277 0.62 -0.43 0.23
N ASN A 278 1.56 -0.28 -0.71
CA ASN A 278 1.37 -0.74 -2.08
C ASN A 278 1.56 -2.28 -2.20
N ALA A 279 0.98 -2.87 -3.24
CA ALA A 279 1.01 -4.31 -3.48
C ALA A 279 2.43 -4.89 -3.61
N ASN A 280 3.40 -4.13 -4.13
CA ASN A 280 4.79 -4.58 -4.21
C ASN A 280 5.42 -4.70 -2.82
N CYS A 281 5.06 -3.81 -1.90
CA CYS A 281 5.55 -3.87 -0.53
C CYS A 281 4.99 -5.07 0.21
N ILE A 282 3.67 -5.27 0.11
CA ILE A 282 3.00 -6.45 0.67
C ILE A 282 3.67 -7.72 0.12
N LYS A 283 3.89 -7.79 -1.20
CA LYS A 283 4.58 -8.93 -1.81
C LYS A 283 5.98 -9.18 -1.21
N LYS A 284 6.83 -8.16 -1.11
CA LYS A 284 8.17 -8.30 -0.52
C LYS A 284 8.12 -8.75 0.95
N ALA A 285 7.15 -8.26 1.71
CA ALA A 285 6.96 -8.62 3.10
C ALA A 285 6.60 -10.11 3.24
N LYS A 286 5.71 -10.59 2.37
CA LYS A 286 5.33 -12.01 2.30
C LYS A 286 6.53 -12.89 1.94
N GLU A 287 7.28 -12.53 0.91
CA GLU A 287 8.49 -13.25 0.48
C GLU A 287 9.55 -13.33 1.60
N ALA A 288 9.80 -12.22 2.31
CA ALA A 288 10.76 -12.18 3.43
C ALA A 288 10.34 -13.10 4.59
N VAL A 289 9.04 -13.18 4.88
CA VAL A 289 8.51 -14.11 5.89
C VAL A 289 8.66 -15.55 5.41
N GLU A 290 8.30 -15.86 4.17
CA GLU A 290 8.45 -17.21 3.61
C GLU A 290 9.91 -17.68 3.65
N GLU A 291 10.86 -16.82 3.31
CA GLU A 291 12.29 -17.08 3.42
C GLU A 291 12.69 -17.39 4.86
N GLN A 292 12.32 -16.54 5.83
CA GLN A 292 12.61 -16.78 7.25
C GLN A 292 11.96 -18.08 7.77
N GLN A 293 10.77 -18.42 7.28
CA GLN A 293 10.01 -19.60 7.71
C GLN A 293 10.48 -20.90 7.06
N SER A 294 11.23 -20.83 5.95
CA SER A 294 11.82 -21.98 5.28
C SER A 294 12.80 -22.77 6.15
N ALA A 295 13.34 -22.13 7.21
CA ALA A 295 14.23 -22.75 8.19
C ALA A 295 13.53 -23.77 9.12
N PHE A 296 12.20 -23.86 9.09
CA PHE A 296 11.42 -24.75 9.92
C PHE A 296 10.94 -26.00 9.16
N GLY A 297 11.08 -27.16 9.80
CA GLY A 297 10.51 -28.40 9.24
C GLY A 297 8.97 -28.39 9.24
N ALA A 298 8.36 -29.16 8.33
CA ALA A 298 6.91 -29.22 8.15
C ALA A 298 6.10 -29.61 9.41
N SER A 299 6.73 -30.26 10.39
CA SER A 299 6.12 -30.66 11.66
C SER A 299 6.31 -29.65 12.79
N GLN A 300 7.09 -28.59 12.57
CA GLN A 300 7.39 -27.57 13.56
C GLN A 300 6.13 -26.84 13.99
N LYS A 301 5.92 -26.70 15.30
CA LYS A 301 4.79 -25.98 15.88
C LYS A 301 5.22 -24.69 16.53
N GLY A 302 4.37 -23.68 16.38
CA GLY A 302 4.45 -22.41 17.07
C GLY A 302 3.36 -22.26 18.12
N ARG A 303 3.57 -21.30 19.01
CA ARG A 303 2.58 -20.88 20.01
C ARG A 303 1.54 -19.98 19.37
N THR A 304 0.28 -20.12 19.79
CA THR A 304 -0.83 -19.35 19.21
C THR A 304 -1.63 -18.52 20.19
N SER A 305 -1.24 -18.50 21.47
CA SER A 305 -2.02 -17.82 22.51
C SER A 305 -1.15 -17.02 23.48
N ASN A 306 -1.75 -16.00 24.11
CA ASN A 306 -1.08 -15.16 25.10
C ASN A 306 -0.72 -15.88 26.40
N PRO A 307 -1.52 -16.86 26.92
CA PRO A 307 -1.05 -17.73 27.99
C PRO A 307 0.17 -18.56 27.57
N LEU A 308 1.03 -18.92 28.53
CA LEU A 308 2.18 -19.79 28.24
C LEU A 308 1.70 -21.18 27.81
N PRO A 309 2.39 -21.83 26.85
CA PRO A 309 2.04 -23.19 26.45
C PRO A 309 2.21 -24.16 27.62
N GLY A 310 1.28 -25.11 27.74
CA GLY A 310 1.36 -26.17 28.74
C GLY A 310 2.54 -27.12 28.50
N LYS A 311 2.86 -27.96 29.49
CA LYS A 311 4.01 -28.90 29.43
C LYS A 311 4.03 -29.74 28.15
N GLU A 312 2.91 -30.36 27.78
CA GLU A 312 2.82 -31.19 26.58
C GLU A 312 2.93 -30.36 25.29
N ALA A 313 2.38 -29.14 25.27
CA ALA A 313 2.52 -28.24 24.13
C ALA A 313 3.98 -27.78 23.93
N LYS A 314 4.73 -27.53 25.02
CA LYS A 314 6.16 -27.20 24.93
C LYS A 314 6.98 -28.32 24.30
N LYS A 315 6.64 -29.60 24.56
CA LYS A 315 7.29 -30.76 23.95
C LYS A 315 7.02 -30.87 22.45
N THR A 316 5.87 -30.38 21.98
CA THR A 316 5.54 -30.41 20.54
C THR A 316 6.12 -29.21 19.79
N MET A 317 6.46 -28.12 20.49
CA MET A 317 7.17 -26.97 19.94
C MET A 317 8.69 -27.16 19.86
N LYS A 318 9.30 -27.82 20.85
CA LYS A 318 10.74 -28.12 20.81
C LYS A 318 10.91 -29.57 20.41
N PRO A 319 11.31 -29.88 19.17
CA PRO A 319 11.50 -31.26 18.78
C PRO A 319 12.45 -31.95 19.79
N PRO A 320 12.19 -33.22 20.14
CA PRO A 320 13.05 -33.94 21.05
C PRO A 320 14.49 -33.91 20.51
N LYS A 321 15.47 -33.67 21.39
CA LYS A 321 16.89 -33.80 21.02
C LYS A 321 17.07 -35.14 20.30
N PRO A 322 17.76 -35.20 19.14
CA PRO A 322 18.07 -36.47 18.52
C PRO A 322 18.75 -37.35 19.58
N ARG A 323 18.26 -38.58 19.77
CA ARG A 323 18.95 -39.55 20.62
C ARG A 323 20.33 -39.75 19.99
N LYS A 324 21.37 -39.41 20.75
CA LYS A 324 22.75 -39.74 20.39
C LYS A 324 22.91 -41.25 20.28
#